data_AF-W4UTP4-F1
#
_entry.id   AF-W4UTP4-F1
#
_cell.length_a   1.000
_cell.length_b   1.000
_cell.length_c   1.000
_cell.angle_alpha   90.00
_cell.angle_beta   90.00
_cell.angle_gamma   90.00
#
_symmetry.space_group_name_H-M   'P 1'
#
loop_
_entity.id
_entity.type
_entity.pdbx_description
1 polymer ?
#
loop_
_entity_poly.entity_id
_entity_poly.type
_entity_poly.pdbx_seq_one_letter_code
_entity_poly.pdbx_strand_id
1 'polypeptide(L)'
;MASATFRADGSSKFSEGNRWGYFPSAALAWRISSESFMESTHSWLDDLKIRASYGTAGNNNIPSDQTRTIWSGGTSPNTGWINNVNSFWTTGSSMTNPDLKWETTYTRNFGLDFTLLNGKLSGTVEYYWNTTKDLLLEFPVSGVGYSTQYRNIGETENRGWEVTLNWNPINKKNYGLSWVLMLVSIKIK
;
A
#
# COMPACT_ATOMS: atom_id res chain seq x y z
N MET A 1 -16.65 14.47 11.56
CA MET A 1 -16.54 14.38 10.09
C MET A 1 -16.35 12.92 9.71
N ALA A 2 -16.99 12.48 8.63
CA ALA A 2 -16.88 11.11 8.13
C ALA A 2 -16.77 11.15 6.60
N SER A 3 -15.97 10.25 6.04
CA SER A 3 -15.89 10.03 4.60
C SER A 3 -15.86 8.53 4.32
N ALA A 4 -16.44 8.14 3.19
CA ALA A 4 -16.39 6.78 2.68
C ALA A 4 -16.25 6.82 1.16
N THR A 5 -15.42 5.93 0.62
CA THR A 5 -15.18 5.80 -0.80
C THR A 5 -15.21 4.32 -1.16
N PHE A 6 -15.77 4.00 -2.33
CA PHE A 6 -15.76 2.66 -2.87
C PHE A 6 -15.21 2.70 -4.30
N ARG A 7 -14.23 1.84 -4.59
CA ARG A 7 -13.60 1.74 -5.90
C ARG A 7 -13.64 0.31 -6.41
N ALA A 8 -13.85 0.14 -7.70
CA ALA A 8 -13.74 -1.15 -8.39
C ALA A 8 -12.79 -0.98 -9.59
N ASP A 9 -11.74 -1.80 -9.66
CA ASP A 9 -10.78 -1.79 -10.76
C ASP A 9 -10.76 -3.13 -11.48
N GLY A 10 -10.64 -3.09 -12.81
CA GLY A 10 -10.52 -4.26 -13.66
C GLY A 10 -9.13 -4.37 -14.28
N SER A 11 -8.56 -5.58 -14.34
CA SER A 11 -7.28 -5.83 -15.02
C SER A 11 -7.36 -6.99 -15.99
N SER A 12 -6.97 -6.76 -17.25
CA SER A 12 -6.87 -7.81 -18.27
C SER A 12 -5.77 -8.84 -17.99
N LYS A 13 -4.86 -8.55 -17.05
CA LYS A 13 -3.78 -9.47 -16.64
C LYS A 13 -4.29 -10.67 -15.85
N PHE A 14 -5.47 -10.56 -15.24
CA PHE A 14 -6.10 -11.63 -14.47
C PHE A 14 -7.18 -12.36 -15.28
N SER A 15 -7.42 -13.62 -14.92
CA SER A 15 -8.51 -14.43 -15.46
C SER A 15 -9.87 -13.79 -15.19
N GLU A 16 -10.89 -14.15 -15.98
CA GLU A 16 -12.24 -13.55 -15.85
C GLU A 16 -12.80 -13.59 -14.42
N GLY A 17 -12.54 -14.68 -13.67
CA GLY A 17 -12.96 -14.82 -12.27
C GLY A 17 -12.29 -13.87 -11.28
N ASN A 18 -11.07 -13.40 -11.58
CA ASN A 18 -10.26 -12.53 -10.70
C ASN A 18 -10.02 -11.13 -11.30
N ARG A 19 -10.68 -10.81 -12.43
CA ARG A 19 -10.47 -9.58 -13.19
C ARG A 19 -10.74 -8.33 -12.38
N TRP A 20 -11.77 -8.37 -11.54
CA TRP A 20 -12.24 -7.24 -10.74
C TRP A 20 -11.73 -7.30 -9.30
N GLY A 21 -11.17 -6.20 -8.83
CA GLY A 21 -10.83 -5.96 -7.43
C GLY A 21 -11.69 -4.84 -6.84
N TYR A 22 -12.11 -4.97 -5.58
CA TYR A 22 -12.94 -4.00 -4.88
C TYR A 22 -12.17 -3.40 -3.71
N PHE A 23 -12.11 -2.08 -3.66
CA PHE A 23 -11.22 -1.32 -2.78
C PHE A 23 -11.99 -0.25 -1.99
N PRO A 24 -12.74 -0.62 -0.94
CA PRO A 24 -13.36 0.34 -0.04
C PRO A 24 -12.35 1.10 0.83
N SER A 25 -12.70 2.33 1.19
CA SER A 25 -12.05 3.10 2.25
C SER A 25 -13.04 3.93 3.04
N ALA A 26 -12.72 4.19 4.30
CA ALA A 26 -13.49 5.01 5.21
C ALA A 26 -12.55 5.78 6.15
N ALA A 27 -12.93 7.00 6.51
CA ALA A 27 -12.22 7.79 7.50
C ALA A 27 -13.19 8.52 8.42
N LEU A 28 -12.82 8.63 9.68
CA LEU A 28 -13.54 9.35 10.72
C LEU A 28 -12.59 10.35 11.37
N ALA A 29 -13.10 11.54 11.61
CA ALA A 29 -12.39 12.58 12.35
C ALA A 29 -13.33 13.23 13.35
N TRP A 30 -12.89 13.33 14.60
CA TRP A 30 -13.63 13.97 15.67
C TRP A 30 -12.78 15.07 16.29
N ARG A 31 -13.29 16.30 16.25
CA ARG A 31 -12.66 17.46 16.88
C ARG A 31 -13.20 17.59 18.29
N ILE A 32 -12.47 17.01 19.24
CA ILE A 32 -12.85 16.94 20.66
C ILE A 32 -12.82 18.34 21.29
N SER A 33 -11.91 19.21 20.85
CA SER A 33 -11.81 20.60 21.32
C SER A 33 -13.07 21.44 21.06
N SER A 34 -13.97 21.01 20.18
CA SER A 34 -15.23 21.72 19.90
C SER A 34 -16.39 21.29 20.81
N GLU A 35 -16.19 20.32 21.69
CA GLU A 35 -17.22 19.83 22.60
C GLU A 35 -17.31 20.69 23.88
N SER A 36 -18.52 20.85 24.40
CA SER A 36 -18.79 21.72 25.56
C SER A 36 -17.99 21.35 26.83
N PHE A 37 -17.66 20.07 27.02
CA PHE A 37 -16.86 19.63 28.15
C PHE A 37 -15.39 20.08 28.07
N MET A 38 -14.90 20.45 26.88
CA MET A 38 -13.53 20.92 26.67
C MET A 38 -13.39 22.44 26.78
N GLU A 39 -14.47 23.19 26.98
CA GLU A 39 -14.45 24.66 27.06
C GLU A 39 -13.43 25.20 28.07
N SER A 40 -13.28 24.52 29.21
CA SER A 40 -12.32 24.88 30.26
C SER A 40 -10.85 24.80 29.82
N THR A 41 -10.54 24.04 28.76
CA THR A 41 -9.17 23.79 28.29
C THR A 41 -8.67 24.81 27.26
N HIS A 42 -9.55 25.67 26.72
CA HIS A 42 -9.21 26.66 25.68
C HIS A 42 -8.12 27.67 26.07
N SER A 43 -7.87 27.82 27.38
CA SER A 43 -6.78 28.68 27.88
C SER A 43 -5.38 28.20 27.44
N TRP A 44 -5.22 26.90 27.17
CA TRP A 44 -3.94 26.30 26.79
C TRP A 44 -4.03 25.34 25.59
N LEU A 45 -5.21 24.80 25.29
CA LEU A 45 -5.51 23.89 24.19
C LEU A 45 -6.40 24.57 23.15
N ASP A 46 -5.84 24.89 21.99
CA ASP A 46 -6.56 25.59 20.92
C ASP A 46 -7.36 24.63 20.05
N ASP A 47 -6.77 23.47 19.72
CA ASP A 47 -7.42 22.45 18.90
C ASP A 47 -6.97 21.05 19.29
N LEU A 48 -7.91 20.11 19.29
CA LEU A 48 -7.65 18.69 19.50
C LEU A 48 -8.57 17.89 18.60
N LYS A 49 -7.96 17.13 17.69
CA LYS A 49 -8.69 16.34 16.71
C LYS A 49 -8.09 14.95 16.61
N ILE A 50 -8.93 13.94 16.80
CA ILE A 50 -8.56 12.55 16.53
C ILE A 50 -9.03 12.14 15.14
N ARG A 51 -8.25 11.31 14.47
CA ARG A 51 -8.52 10.75 13.14
C ARG A 51 -8.31 9.25 13.18
N ALA A 52 -9.16 8.52 12.49
CA ALA A 52 -8.96 7.11 12.20
C ALA A 52 -9.35 6.87 10.73
N SER A 53 -8.55 6.10 10.00
CA SER A 53 -8.88 5.71 8.64
C SER A 53 -8.53 4.25 8.38
N TYR A 54 -9.31 3.66 7.49
CA TYR A 54 -9.13 2.31 6.97
C TYR A 54 -9.33 2.37 5.46
N GLY A 55 -8.43 1.78 4.70
CA GLY A 55 -8.54 1.71 3.25
C GLY A 55 -7.92 0.44 2.70
N THR A 56 -8.35 0.09 1.50
CA THR A 56 -7.77 -1.00 0.72
C THR A 56 -7.31 -0.45 -0.62
N ALA A 57 -6.21 -1.00 -1.15
CA ALA A 57 -5.68 -0.65 -2.46
C ALA A 57 -5.13 -1.89 -3.14
N GLY A 58 -5.40 -2.04 -4.43
CA GLY A 58 -4.96 -3.17 -5.24
C GLY A 58 -3.72 -2.87 -6.06
N ASN A 59 -2.87 -3.89 -6.20
CA ASN A 59 -1.75 -3.91 -7.13
C ASN A 59 -1.92 -5.09 -8.11
N ASN A 60 -1.58 -4.84 -9.38
CA ASN A 60 -1.64 -5.80 -10.47
C ASN A 60 -0.35 -5.79 -11.32
N ASN A 61 0.76 -5.35 -10.74
CA ASN A 61 2.02 -5.13 -11.44
C ASN A 61 2.77 -6.44 -11.73
N ILE A 62 2.18 -7.25 -12.61
CA ILE A 62 2.77 -8.45 -13.20
C ILE A 62 2.85 -8.30 -14.72
N PRO A 63 3.68 -9.08 -15.44
CA PRO A 63 3.63 -9.15 -16.89
C PRO A 63 2.24 -9.57 -17.40
N SER A 64 1.94 -9.30 -18.67
CA SER A 64 0.70 -9.78 -19.30
C SER A 64 0.73 -11.30 -19.49
N ASP A 65 -0.45 -11.89 -19.68
CA ASP A 65 -0.64 -13.29 -20.07
C ASP A 65 -0.08 -14.35 -19.10
N GLN A 66 0.22 -13.98 -17.85
CA GLN A 66 0.67 -14.94 -16.83
C GLN A 66 -0.43 -15.94 -16.41
N THR A 67 -1.67 -15.75 -16.86
CA THR A 67 -2.83 -16.61 -16.59
C THR A 67 -3.12 -17.62 -17.71
N ARG A 68 -2.41 -17.55 -18.84
CA ARG A 68 -2.68 -18.38 -20.03
C ARG A 68 -1.41 -18.81 -20.71
N THR A 69 -1.30 -20.10 -21.05
CA THR A 69 -0.11 -20.63 -21.72
C THR A 69 0.11 -19.97 -23.08
N ILE A 70 1.25 -19.31 -23.24
CA ILE A 70 1.69 -18.72 -24.50
C ILE A 70 2.68 -19.68 -25.16
N TRP A 71 2.44 -19.98 -26.43
CA TRP A 71 3.38 -20.72 -27.26
C TRP A 71 4.28 -19.76 -28.03
N SER A 72 5.57 -20.05 -28.05
CA SER A 72 6.57 -19.32 -28.79
C SER A 72 7.49 -20.28 -29.54
N GLY A 73 8.16 -19.77 -30.58
CA GLY A 73 9.22 -20.51 -31.25
C GLY A 73 10.46 -20.58 -30.37
N GLY A 74 10.87 -21.78 -30.01
CA GLY A 74 12.16 -22.07 -29.39
C GLY A 74 13.16 -22.53 -30.44
N THR A 75 14.44 -22.31 -30.16
CA THR A 75 15.55 -22.86 -30.93
C THR A 75 16.56 -23.52 -29.99
N SER A 76 16.98 -24.74 -30.32
CA SER A 76 18.00 -25.45 -29.55
C SER A 76 18.93 -26.22 -30.49
N PRO A 77 20.25 -26.01 -30.42
CA PRO A 77 21.22 -26.83 -31.15
C PRO A 77 21.10 -28.33 -30.82
N ASN A 78 20.55 -28.65 -29.64
CA ASN A 78 20.43 -30.00 -29.14
C ASN A 78 19.20 -30.75 -29.68
N THR A 79 18.35 -30.13 -30.51
CA THR A 79 17.19 -30.80 -31.15
C THR A 79 17.48 -31.25 -32.58
N GLY A 80 18.68 -31.03 -33.11
CA GLY A 80 19.03 -31.41 -34.49
C GLY A 80 18.94 -32.91 -34.80
N TRP A 81 18.85 -33.78 -33.79
CA TRP A 81 18.53 -35.20 -33.99
C TRP A 81 17.09 -35.45 -34.47
N ILE A 82 16.19 -34.46 -34.32
CA ILE A 82 14.84 -34.48 -34.89
C ILE A 82 14.93 -33.88 -36.31
N ASN A 83 15.27 -34.71 -37.29
CA ASN A 83 15.27 -34.34 -38.72
C ASN A 83 16.12 -33.09 -39.08
N ASN A 84 17.22 -32.80 -38.36
CA ASN A 84 18.03 -31.58 -38.51
C ASN A 84 17.26 -30.28 -38.28
N VAL A 85 16.12 -30.32 -37.56
CA VAL A 85 15.32 -29.15 -37.22
C VAL A 85 15.72 -28.64 -35.85
N ASN A 86 16.26 -27.42 -35.82
CA ASN A 86 16.69 -26.77 -34.58
C ASN A 86 15.61 -25.89 -33.95
N SER A 87 14.43 -25.77 -34.58
CA SER A 87 13.30 -24.98 -34.10
C SER A 87 12.14 -25.86 -33.66
N PHE A 88 11.44 -25.46 -32.60
CA PHE A 88 10.28 -26.16 -32.07
C PHE A 88 9.34 -25.18 -31.37
N TRP A 89 8.10 -25.60 -31.14
CA TRP A 89 7.18 -24.83 -30.31
C TRP A 89 7.44 -25.13 -28.84
N THR A 90 7.56 -24.08 -28.03
CA THR A 90 7.75 -24.17 -26.58
C THR A 90 6.78 -23.23 -25.87
N THR A 91 6.49 -23.54 -24.61
CA THR A 91 5.70 -22.68 -23.72
C THR A 91 6.59 -21.72 -22.92
N GLY A 92 7.88 -21.63 -23.26
CA GLY A 92 8.86 -20.82 -22.55
C GLY A 92 9.26 -21.41 -21.19
N SER A 93 9.87 -20.57 -20.35
CA SER A 93 10.38 -20.96 -19.03
C SER A 93 9.49 -20.56 -17.86
N SER A 94 8.42 -19.78 -18.10
CA SER A 94 7.46 -19.36 -17.07
C SER A 94 6.19 -20.20 -17.15
N MET A 95 5.82 -20.81 -16.04
CA MET A 95 4.57 -21.52 -15.88
C MET A 95 3.43 -20.52 -15.67
N THR A 96 2.28 -20.84 -16.24
CA THR A 96 1.09 -19.98 -16.12
C THR A 96 0.30 -20.32 -14.86
N ASN A 97 -0.42 -19.33 -14.34
CA ASN A 97 -1.21 -19.46 -13.13
C ASN A 97 -2.58 -18.79 -13.32
N PRO A 98 -3.65 -19.56 -13.63
CA PRO A 98 -4.97 -19.00 -13.86
C PRO A 98 -5.61 -18.41 -12.61
N ASP A 99 -5.11 -18.77 -11.41
CA ASP A 99 -5.65 -18.36 -10.11
C ASP A 99 -5.07 -17.03 -9.60
N LEU A 100 -4.23 -16.35 -10.41
CA LEU A 100 -3.69 -15.05 -10.08
C LEU A 100 -4.82 -14.05 -9.78
N LYS A 101 -4.65 -13.31 -8.68
CA LYS A 101 -5.56 -12.29 -8.18
C LYS A 101 -4.80 -11.05 -7.73
N TRP A 102 -5.54 -10.00 -7.39
CA TRP A 102 -4.99 -8.73 -6.91
C TRP A 102 -4.17 -8.90 -5.62
N GLU A 103 -2.97 -8.31 -5.60
CA GLU A 103 -2.24 -8.05 -4.36
C GLU A 103 -2.94 -6.89 -3.65
N THR A 104 -3.31 -7.06 -2.38
CA THR A 104 -4.15 -6.08 -1.67
C THR A 104 -3.44 -5.52 -0.45
N THR A 105 -3.25 -4.20 -0.44
CA THR A 105 -2.73 -3.45 0.70
C THR A 105 -3.89 -2.91 1.54
N TYR A 106 -3.91 -3.29 2.81
CA TYR A 106 -4.82 -2.80 3.84
C TYR A 106 -4.11 -1.71 4.64
N THR A 107 -4.51 -0.47 4.45
CA THR A 107 -3.95 0.70 5.14
C THR A 107 -4.84 1.08 6.30
N ARG A 108 -4.24 1.25 7.47
CA ARG A 108 -4.93 1.68 8.68
C ARG A 108 -4.09 2.75 9.36
N ASN A 109 -4.72 3.86 9.71
CA ASN A 109 -4.04 5.01 10.31
C ASN A 109 -4.88 5.53 11.47
N PHE A 110 -4.19 5.85 12.57
CA PHE A 110 -4.74 6.55 13.70
C PHE A 110 -3.91 7.82 13.91
N GLY A 111 -4.56 8.98 13.92
CA GLY A 111 -3.92 10.28 14.03
C GLY A 111 -4.47 11.08 15.19
N LEU A 112 -3.60 11.81 15.87
CA LEU A 112 -3.93 12.82 16.86
C LEU A 112 -3.29 14.13 16.41
N ASP A 113 -4.12 15.11 16.06
CA ASP A 113 -3.68 16.47 15.78
C ASP A 113 -3.99 17.36 16.98
N PHE A 114 -3.05 18.20 17.37
CA PHE A 114 -3.22 19.15 18.46
C PHE A 114 -2.60 20.51 18.15
N THR A 115 -3.20 21.55 18.72
CA THR A 115 -2.69 22.93 18.72
C THR A 115 -2.81 23.49 20.14
N LEU A 116 -1.75 24.11 20.62
CA LEU A 116 -1.58 24.57 21.99
C LEU A 116 -0.98 25.99 22.00
N LEU A 117 -1.24 26.70 23.11
CA LEU A 117 -0.62 27.99 23.44
C LEU A 117 -0.91 29.11 22.41
N ASN A 118 -2.15 29.25 21.96
CA ASN A 118 -2.57 30.19 20.92
C ASN A 118 -1.83 29.95 19.59
N GLY A 119 -1.71 28.67 19.19
CA GLY A 119 -1.08 28.28 17.94
C GLY A 119 0.46 28.30 17.95
N LYS A 120 1.08 28.52 19.11
CA LYS A 120 2.54 28.52 19.22
C LYS A 120 3.13 27.12 19.15
N LEU A 121 2.40 26.10 19.58
CA LEU A 121 2.85 24.71 19.52
C LEU A 121 1.76 23.89 18.84
N SER A 122 2.07 23.26 17.73
CA SER A 122 1.13 22.39 17.01
C SER A 122 1.84 21.12 16.59
N GLY A 123 1.14 20.00 16.62
CA GLY A 123 1.74 18.76 16.19
C GLY A 123 0.71 17.72 15.77
N THR A 124 1.24 16.69 15.15
CA THR A 124 0.49 15.52 14.74
C THR A 124 1.28 14.29 15.17
N VAL A 125 0.60 13.36 15.83
CA VAL A 125 1.11 12.02 16.12
C VAL A 125 0.25 11.05 15.33
N GLU A 126 0.87 10.31 14.43
CA GLU A 126 0.21 9.26 13.67
C GLU A 126 0.82 7.90 13.97
N TYR A 127 -0.03 6.89 14.04
CA TYR A 127 0.34 5.50 14.01
C TYR A 127 -0.30 4.86 12.80
N TYR A 128 0.52 4.30 11.92
CA TYR A 128 0.04 3.57 10.75
C TYR A 128 0.38 2.09 10.86
N TRP A 129 -0.48 1.25 10.29
CA TRP A 129 -0.24 -0.17 10.17
C TRP A 129 -0.82 -0.72 8.86
N ASN A 130 0.09 -0.92 7.91
CA ASN A 130 -0.21 -1.38 6.56
C ASN A 130 0.10 -2.86 6.44
N THR A 131 -0.85 -3.64 5.94
CA THR A 131 -0.65 -5.07 5.66
C THR A 131 -0.90 -5.32 4.19
N THR A 132 0.08 -5.84 3.46
CA THR A 132 -0.11 -6.26 2.07
C THR A 132 -0.23 -7.77 2.02
N LYS A 133 -1.32 -8.26 1.43
CA LYS A 133 -1.61 -9.69 1.30
C LYS A 133 -1.60 -10.11 -0.16
N ASP A 134 -1.40 -11.41 -0.36
CA ASP A 134 -1.44 -12.05 -1.67
C ASP A 134 -0.37 -11.46 -2.61
N LEU A 135 0.86 -11.31 -2.12
CA LEU A 135 1.94 -10.66 -2.86
C LEU A 135 2.16 -11.32 -4.21
N LEU A 136 2.22 -10.52 -5.27
CA LEU A 136 2.41 -11.01 -6.64
C LEU A 136 3.91 -11.17 -6.91
N LEU A 137 4.40 -12.39 -6.71
CA LEU A 137 5.83 -12.69 -6.81
C LEU A 137 6.10 -13.75 -7.89
N GLU A 138 7.16 -13.52 -8.65
CA GLU A 138 7.74 -14.55 -9.51
C GLU A 138 8.53 -15.54 -8.64
N PHE A 139 8.01 -16.75 -8.52
CA PHE A 139 8.56 -17.77 -7.65
C PHE A 139 9.25 -18.87 -8.46
N PRO A 140 10.48 -19.30 -8.10
CA PRO A 140 11.16 -20.38 -8.79
C PRO A 140 10.44 -21.72 -8.55
N VAL A 141 10.27 -22.50 -9.61
CA VAL A 141 9.65 -23.83 -9.55
C VAL A 141 10.62 -24.88 -10.08
N SER A 142 10.55 -26.10 -9.55
CA SER A 142 11.43 -27.21 -9.94
C SER A 142 10.62 -28.48 -10.18
N GLY A 143 11.10 -29.33 -11.09
CA GLY A 143 10.51 -30.65 -11.37
C GLY A 143 9.29 -30.65 -12.30
N VAL A 144 8.86 -29.50 -12.82
CA VAL A 144 7.64 -29.37 -13.65
C VAL A 144 7.90 -28.89 -15.09
N GLY A 145 9.17 -28.81 -15.50
CA GLY A 145 9.55 -28.36 -16.85
C GLY A 145 9.54 -26.84 -17.07
N TYR A 146 9.31 -26.06 -16.01
CA TYR A 146 9.40 -24.60 -15.99
C TYR A 146 10.41 -24.13 -14.93
N SER A 147 10.91 -22.91 -15.07
CA SER A 147 11.87 -22.30 -14.14
C SER A 147 11.19 -21.41 -13.10
N THR A 148 10.13 -20.70 -13.48
CA THR A 148 9.41 -19.75 -12.61
C THR A 148 7.90 -19.82 -12.80
N GLN A 149 7.14 -19.29 -11.84
CA GLN A 149 5.69 -19.08 -11.93
C GLN A 149 5.32 -17.86 -11.10
N TYR A 150 4.48 -16.96 -11.65
CA TYR A 150 3.87 -15.90 -10.83
C TYR A 150 2.82 -16.50 -9.90
N ARG A 151 2.86 -16.11 -8.62
CA ARG A 151 1.92 -16.60 -7.59
C ARG A 151 1.56 -15.49 -6.62
N ASN A 152 0.37 -15.60 -6.03
CA ASN A 152 -0.01 -14.84 -4.84
C ASN A 152 0.53 -15.56 -3.60
N ILE A 153 1.64 -15.09 -3.03
CA ILE A 153 2.29 -15.76 -1.89
C ILE A 153 2.71 -14.75 -0.82
N GLY A 154 2.40 -15.06 0.43
CA GLY A 154 2.91 -14.34 1.58
C GLY A 154 2.13 -13.07 1.89
N GLU A 155 2.62 -12.39 2.93
CA GLU A 155 2.12 -11.12 3.39
C GLU A 155 3.29 -10.30 3.94
N THR A 156 3.20 -8.98 3.83
CA THR A 156 4.11 -8.06 4.50
C THR A 156 3.32 -7.12 5.41
N GLU A 157 3.92 -6.72 6.52
CA GLU A 157 3.39 -5.72 7.43
C GLU A 157 4.40 -4.59 7.58
N ASN A 158 3.96 -3.36 7.34
CA ASN A 158 4.71 -2.16 7.64
C ASN A 158 3.92 -1.30 8.61
N ARG A 159 4.48 -1.04 9.80
CA ARG A 159 3.85 -0.20 10.81
C ARG A 159 4.84 0.76 11.43
N GLY A 160 4.35 1.90 11.86
CA GLY A 160 5.23 2.95 12.32
C GLY A 160 4.54 4.08 13.03
N TRP A 161 5.36 4.89 13.68
CA TRP A 161 4.95 6.15 14.30
C TRP A 161 5.54 7.30 13.51
N GLU A 162 4.71 8.31 13.25
CA GLU A 162 5.12 9.58 12.67
C GLU A 162 4.72 10.70 13.62
N VAL A 163 5.72 11.43 14.10
CA VAL A 163 5.51 12.56 15.00
C VAL A 163 6.04 13.80 14.30
N THR A 164 5.16 14.76 14.08
CA THR A 164 5.52 16.09 13.62
C THR A 164 5.20 17.08 14.71
N LEU A 165 6.19 17.88 15.11
CA LEU A 165 6.03 18.95 16.09
C LEU A 165 6.52 20.26 15.48
N ASN A 166 5.67 21.27 15.51
CA ASN A 166 5.96 22.61 15.07
C ASN A 166 5.88 23.54 16.27
N TRP A 167 6.95 24.30 16.51
CA TRP A 167 7.03 25.25 17.60
C TRP A 167 7.44 26.62 17.09
N ASN A 168 6.57 27.61 17.31
CA ASN A 168 6.72 29.00 16.91
C ASN A 168 6.85 29.89 18.17
N PRO A 169 8.00 29.87 18.86
CA PRO A 169 8.18 30.63 20.09
C PRO A 169 8.12 32.15 19.87
N ILE A 170 8.58 32.62 18.71
CA ILE A 170 8.64 34.04 18.37
C ILE A 170 7.94 34.24 17.03
N ASN A 171 6.85 34.99 17.03
CA ASN A 171 6.17 35.41 15.82
C ASN A 171 5.85 36.91 15.96
N LYS A 172 6.74 37.77 15.44
CA LYS A 172 6.60 39.23 15.45
C LYS A 172 6.60 39.74 14.01
N LYS A 173 6.03 40.93 13.79
CA LYS A 173 5.89 41.56 12.47
C LYS A 173 7.22 41.69 11.69
N ASN A 174 8.35 41.79 12.40
CA ASN A 174 9.66 42.06 11.81
C ASN A 174 10.63 40.86 11.88
N TYR A 175 10.35 39.86 12.70
CA TYR A 175 11.18 38.65 12.84
C TYR A 175 10.37 37.52 13.47
N GLY A 176 10.66 36.30 13.04
CA GLY A 176 10.05 35.09 13.57
C GLY A 176 11.08 33.99 13.73
N LEU A 177 10.80 33.06 14.65
CA LEU A 177 11.57 31.85 14.82
C LEU A 177 10.59 30.68 14.88
N SER A 178 10.82 29.70 14.00
CA SER A 178 10.01 28.51 13.85
C SER A 178 10.91 27.28 13.86
N TRP A 179 10.51 26.27 14.62
CA TRP A 179 11.18 24.98 14.70
C TRP A 179 10.23 23.89 14.24
N VAL A 180 10.74 22.97 13.44
CA VAL A 180 10.01 21.79 12.99
C VAL A 180 10.84 20.57 13.36
N LEU A 181 10.23 19.64 14.09
CA LEU A 181 10.78 18.34 14.40
C LEU A 181 9.90 17.29 13.74
N MET A 182 10.52 16.40 12.96
CA MET A 182 9.88 15.23 12.40
C MET A 182 10.62 13.98 12.88
N LEU A 183 9.87 13.03 13.41
CA LEU A 183 10.38 11.73 13.82
C LEU A 183 9.55 10.65 13.17
N VAL A 184 10.23 9.70 12.53
CA VAL A 184 9.62 8.56 11.87
C VAL A 184 10.26 7.29 12.39
N SER A 185 9.44 6.35 12.85
CA SER A 185 9.86 5.01 13.24
C SER A 185 9.11 4.00 12.40
N ILE A 186 9.84 3.06 11.80
CA ILE A 186 9.30 2.08 10.86
C ILE A 186 9.69 0.68 11.33
N LYS A 187 8.72 -0.23 11.36
CA LYS A 187 8.94 -1.65 11.60
C LYS A 187 8.30 -2.45 10.48
N ILE A 188 9.12 -3.25 9.81
CA ILE A 188 8.72 -4.14 8.72
C ILE A 188 8.71 -5.57 9.26
N LYS A 189 7.68 -6.34 8.90
CA LYS A 189 7.54 -7.77 9.18
C LYS A 189 7.11 -8.51 7.93
#